data_AF-A0A1Q8JS07-F1
#
_entry.id   AF-A0A1Q8JS07-F1
#
_cell.length_a   1.000
_cell.length_b   1.000
_cell.length_c   1.000
_cell.angle_alpha   90.00
_cell.angle_beta   90.00
_cell.angle_gamma   90.00
#
_symmetry.space_group_name_H-M   'P 1'
#
loop_
_entity.id
_entity.type
_entity.pdbx_description
1 polymer ?
#
loop_
_entity_poly.entity_id
_entity_poly.type
_entity_poly.pdbx_seq_one_letter_code
_entity_poly.pdbx_strand_id
1 'polypeptide(L)'
;MVGMTGQSGTVQDALFGGAVIVENAEHGPAATQDPREVARIVAGAQDPGFFVIERTGRVIQADPARPGCAEAVSRHDGDTVAQLLDSGHLKLGGNHHIHHAGQEGPARAVLVPKATRDMVTRWGHLRPVPDPRPAPEPKRATGQGASGVIWVDVVQPGKALVLLAGTSQGGTVLREAGRYRVENDHGALVGHASTYRAAGRLLARYYGHRPGPGPVEIEHEHRARPRR
;
A
#
# COMPACT_ATOMS: atom_id res chain seq x y z
N MET A 1 -26.09 9.31 -35.27
CA MET A 1 -24.73 8.80 -35.03
C MET A 1 -24.60 8.63 -33.51
N VAL A 2 -24.88 7.43 -33.01
CA VAL A 2 -24.91 7.13 -31.56
C VAL A 2 -23.55 6.56 -31.18
N GLY A 3 -22.85 7.25 -30.27
CA GLY A 3 -21.54 6.82 -29.77
C GLY A 3 -21.67 5.58 -28.89
N MET A 4 -21.02 4.49 -29.30
CA MET A 4 -20.81 3.31 -28.47
C MET A 4 -19.68 3.60 -27.48
N THR A 5 -20.00 3.91 -26.23
CA THR A 5 -19.07 3.78 -25.12
C THR A 5 -18.95 2.29 -24.79
N GLY A 6 -17.81 1.69 -25.11
CA GLY A 6 -17.52 0.28 -24.79
C GLY A 6 -17.49 0.08 -23.28
N GLN A 7 -18.52 -0.54 -22.74
CA GLN A 7 -18.52 -1.08 -21.38
C GLN A 7 -17.74 -2.41 -21.39
N SER A 8 -16.56 -2.43 -20.78
CA SER A 8 -15.80 -3.66 -20.53
C SER A 8 -16.34 -4.35 -19.28
N GLY A 9 -17.44 -5.07 -19.43
CA GLY A 9 -17.91 -6.03 -18.41
C GLY A 9 -17.05 -7.29 -18.45
N THR A 10 -16.57 -7.75 -17.29
CA THR A 10 -15.92 -9.07 -17.16
C THR A 10 -16.94 -10.08 -16.67
N VAL A 11 -17.08 -11.20 -17.38
CA VAL A 11 -17.91 -12.31 -16.93
C VAL A 11 -17.15 -13.04 -15.83
N GLN A 12 -17.72 -13.06 -14.62
CA GLN A 12 -17.15 -13.81 -13.50
C GLN A 12 -17.96 -15.09 -13.31
N ASP A 13 -17.28 -16.23 -13.42
CA ASP A 13 -17.89 -17.51 -13.08
C ASP A 13 -18.17 -17.57 -11.58
N ALA A 14 -19.43 -17.81 -11.23
CA ALA A 14 -19.85 -17.91 -9.83
C ALA A 14 -19.43 -19.27 -9.26
N LEU A 15 -18.83 -19.27 -8.07
CA LEU A 15 -18.46 -20.49 -7.35
C LEU A 15 -19.70 -21.35 -6.99
N PHE A 16 -20.88 -20.72 -6.92
CA PHE A 16 -22.18 -21.38 -6.80
C PHE A 16 -23.20 -20.66 -7.71
N GLY A 17 -23.71 -21.35 -8.74
CA GLY A 17 -24.73 -20.80 -9.66
C GLY A 17 -24.20 -20.35 -11.02
N GLY A 18 -25.05 -19.67 -11.80
CA GLY A 18 -24.72 -19.18 -13.15
C GLY A 18 -23.79 -17.96 -13.13
N ALA A 19 -23.00 -17.81 -14.20
CA ALA A 19 -22.08 -16.69 -14.37
C ALA A 19 -22.81 -15.34 -14.28
N VAL A 20 -22.23 -14.40 -13.54
CA VAL A 20 -22.78 -13.05 -13.35
C VAL A 20 -21.88 -12.07 -14.08
N ILE A 21 -22.49 -11.17 -14.86
CA ILE A 21 -21.79 -10.03 -15.44
C ILE A 21 -21.60 -9.01 -14.31
N VAL A 22 -20.35 -8.83 -13.88
CA VAL A 22 -20.01 -7.81 -12.90
C VAL A 22 -19.60 -6.56 -13.66
N GLU A 23 -20.35 -5.47 -13.47
CA GLU A 23 -19.94 -4.17 -13.96
C GLU A 23 -18.73 -3.71 -13.16
N ASN A 24 -17.59 -3.53 -13.83
CA ASN A 24 -16.43 -2.86 -13.25
C ASN A 24 -16.75 -1.36 -13.18
N ALA A 25 -17.55 -0.95 -12.20
CA ALA A 25 -17.60 0.46 -11.82
C ALA A 25 -16.16 0.90 -11.53
N GLU A 26 -15.80 2.11 -11.99
CA GLU A 26 -14.57 2.76 -11.57
C GLU A 26 -14.48 2.63 -10.05
N HIS A 27 -13.50 1.87 -9.58
CA HIS A 27 -13.31 1.71 -8.16
C HIS A 27 -13.00 3.11 -7.63
N GLY A 28 -13.81 3.58 -6.67
CA GLY A 28 -13.51 4.80 -5.93
C GLY A 28 -12.11 4.75 -5.33
N PRO A 29 -11.60 5.87 -4.76
CA PRO A 29 -10.27 5.88 -4.16
C PRO A 29 -10.10 4.69 -3.23
N ALA A 30 -8.93 4.04 -3.29
CA ALA A 30 -8.66 2.78 -2.60
C ALA A 30 -9.16 2.85 -1.15
N ALA A 31 -10.26 2.15 -0.87
CA ALA A 31 -10.86 2.16 0.45
C ALA A 31 -9.89 1.45 1.40
N THR A 32 -9.50 2.12 2.46
CA THR A 32 -8.66 1.52 3.50
C THR A 32 -9.47 0.41 4.17
N GLN A 33 -9.20 -0.85 3.79
CA GLN A 33 -9.85 -2.03 4.36
C GLN A 33 -9.07 -2.66 5.51
N ASP A 34 -7.94 -2.07 5.93
CA ASP A 34 -7.17 -2.57 7.07
C ASP A 34 -7.77 -2.06 8.41
N PRO A 35 -8.36 -2.94 9.25
CA PRO A 35 -8.90 -2.56 10.55
C PRO A 35 -7.82 -2.05 11.53
N ARG A 36 -6.55 -2.44 11.37
CA ARG A 36 -5.44 -1.90 12.17
C ARG A 36 -5.18 -0.44 11.82
N GLU A 37 -5.24 -0.11 10.54
CA GLU A 37 -5.12 1.26 10.06
C GLU A 37 -6.29 2.13 10.54
N VAL A 38 -7.53 1.64 10.40
CA VAL A 38 -8.70 2.36 10.92
C VAL A 38 -8.58 2.61 12.42
N ALA A 39 -8.17 1.60 13.20
CA ALA A 39 -7.95 1.74 14.64
C ALA A 39 -6.89 2.81 14.97
N ARG A 40 -5.79 2.85 14.21
CA ARG A 40 -4.72 3.86 14.35
C ARG A 40 -5.23 5.27 14.09
N ILE A 41 -5.99 5.48 13.00
CA ILE A 41 -6.56 6.79 12.68
C ILE A 41 -7.60 7.20 13.73
N VAL A 42 -8.45 6.28 14.19
CA VAL A 42 -9.44 6.57 15.25
C VAL A 42 -8.79 6.90 16.59
N ALA A 43 -7.64 6.30 16.91
CA ALA A 43 -6.84 6.68 18.07
C ALA A 43 -6.25 8.08 17.91
N GLY A 44 -5.60 8.36 16.77
CA GLY A 44 -5.03 9.69 16.48
C GLY A 44 -6.06 10.81 16.42
N ALA A 45 -7.31 10.51 16.03
CA ALA A 45 -8.43 11.44 16.05
C ALA A 45 -8.94 11.77 17.46
N GLN A 46 -8.72 10.89 18.44
CA GLN A 46 -9.06 11.14 19.84
C GLN A 46 -7.97 11.90 20.57
N ASP A 47 -6.72 11.51 20.34
CA ASP A 47 -5.54 12.08 20.98
C ASP A 47 -4.32 11.81 20.07
N PRO A 48 -3.64 12.83 19.51
CA PRO A 48 -3.76 14.27 19.81
C PRO A 48 -4.93 15.01 19.13
N GLY A 49 -5.60 14.41 18.15
CA GLY A 49 -6.72 14.99 17.41
C GLY A 49 -6.37 15.41 15.98
N PHE A 50 -7.37 15.38 15.09
CA PHE A 50 -7.24 15.88 13.70
C PHE A 50 -8.14 17.08 13.45
N PHE A 51 -7.74 17.91 12.48
CA PHE A 51 -8.51 19.03 11.96
C PHE A 51 -8.59 19.00 10.44
N VAL A 52 -9.68 19.51 9.89
CA VAL A 52 -9.86 19.72 8.44
C VAL A 52 -9.88 21.22 8.16
N ILE A 53 -8.95 21.69 7.33
CA ILE A 53 -8.90 23.09 6.89
C ILE A 53 -10.06 23.34 5.92
N GLU A 54 -10.98 24.26 6.24
CA GLU A 54 -12.22 24.44 5.47
C GLU A 54 -11.98 24.80 4.01
N ARG A 55 -10.99 25.67 3.74
CA ARG A 55 -10.71 26.17 2.38
C ARG A 55 -10.11 25.11 1.47
N THR A 56 -9.36 24.16 2.00
CA THR A 56 -8.55 23.21 1.21
C THR A 56 -9.01 21.76 1.37
N GLY A 57 -9.87 21.47 2.35
CA GLY A 57 -10.23 20.11 2.73
C GLY A 57 -9.05 19.30 3.31
N ARG A 58 -7.89 19.94 3.56
CA ARG A 58 -6.69 19.24 3.98
C ARG A 58 -6.79 18.84 5.45
N VAL A 59 -6.49 17.58 5.73
CA VAL A 59 -6.39 17.03 7.08
C VAL A 59 -5.01 17.34 7.67
N ILE A 60 -5.00 17.84 8.90
CA ILE A 60 -3.81 18.14 9.70
C ILE A 60 -3.98 17.60 11.11
N GLN A 61 -2.89 17.27 11.79
CA GLN A 61 -2.90 16.69 13.13
C GLN A 61 -2.53 17.74 14.15
N ALA A 62 -3.21 17.76 15.30
CA ALA A 62 -2.84 18.63 16.40
C ALA A 62 -1.41 18.30 16.89
N ASP A 63 -0.60 19.33 17.13
CA ASP A 63 0.72 19.14 17.77
C ASP A 63 0.51 18.97 19.29
N PRO A 64 0.79 17.79 19.87
CA PRO A 64 0.64 17.56 21.31
C PRO A 64 1.60 18.42 22.15
N ALA A 65 2.73 18.86 21.59
CA ALA A 65 3.70 19.71 22.28
C ALA A 65 3.31 21.19 22.25
N ARG A 66 2.47 21.61 21.29
CA ARG A 66 2.07 23.02 21.10
C ARG A 66 0.57 23.14 20.83
N PRO A 67 -0.24 23.33 21.89
CA PRO A 67 -1.68 23.56 21.73
C PRO A 67 -1.97 24.71 20.76
N GLY A 68 -2.85 24.48 19.80
CA GLY A 68 -3.19 25.45 18.75
C GLY A 68 -2.30 25.42 17.50
N CYS A 69 -1.18 24.69 17.54
CA CYS A 69 -0.39 24.35 16.36
C CYS A 69 -0.85 23.00 15.79
N ALA A 70 -0.69 22.85 14.49
CA ALA A 70 -0.98 21.59 13.80
C ALA A 70 0.10 21.28 12.77
N GLU A 71 0.33 19.99 12.53
CA GLU A 71 1.31 19.48 11.59
C GLU A 71 0.66 18.81 10.39
N ALA A 72 1.39 18.79 9.26
CA ALA A 72 0.93 18.14 8.05
C ALA A 72 0.89 16.62 8.26
N VAL A 73 -0.26 16.04 7.94
CA VAL A 73 -0.45 14.58 7.93
C VAL A 73 0.00 14.03 6.58
N SER A 74 0.40 12.74 6.56
CA SER A 74 0.71 12.04 5.31
C SER A 74 -0.52 12.06 4.39
N ARG A 75 -0.31 12.08 3.07
CA ARG A 75 -1.44 12.08 2.12
C ARG A 75 -2.36 10.88 2.36
N HIS A 76 -1.75 9.72 2.58
CA HIS A 76 -2.47 8.47 2.82
C HIS A 76 -3.36 8.54 4.06
N ASP A 77 -2.83 9.02 5.19
CA ASP A 77 -3.62 9.17 6.43
C ASP A 77 -4.74 10.22 6.26
N GLY A 78 -4.46 11.31 5.52
CA GLY A 78 -5.46 12.31 5.19
C GLY A 78 -6.60 11.74 4.34
N ASP A 79 -6.28 10.92 3.34
CA ASP A 79 -7.25 10.22 2.49
C ASP A 79 -8.07 9.23 3.33
N THR A 80 -7.44 8.49 4.26
CA THR A 80 -8.15 7.59 5.19
C THR A 80 -9.10 8.37 6.11
N VAL A 81 -8.71 9.53 6.64
CA VAL A 81 -9.60 10.39 7.44
C VAL A 81 -10.78 10.88 6.61
N ALA A 82 -10.56 11.31 5.36
CA ALA A 82 -11.63 11.71 4.45
C ALA A 82 -12.62 10.57 4.20
N GLN A 83 -12.14 9.36 3.92
CA GLN A 83 -12.99 8.18 3.76
C GLN A 83 -13.84 7.89 5.00
N LEU A 84 -13.25 8.00 6.20
CA LEU A 84 -13.98 7.76 7.43
C LEU A 84 -15.00 8.87 7.75
N LEU A 85 -14.77 10.10 7.30
CA LEU A 85 -15.76 11.17 7.35
C LEU A 85 -16.92 10.89 6.39
N ASP A 86 -16.62 10.49 5.16
CA ASP A 86 -17.62 10.18 4.12
C ASP A 86 -18.48 8.97 4.51
N SER A 87 -17.87 7.95 5.14
CA SER A 87 -18.58 6.77 5.62
C SER A 87 -19.32 6.99 6.95
N GLY A 88 -19.20 8.18 7.55
CA GLY A 88 -19.82 8.52 8.84
C GLY A 88 -19.18 7.87 10.08
N HIS A 89 -18.01 7.24 9.92
CA HIS A 89 -17.21 6.72 11.04
C HIS A 89 -16.52 7.84 11.82
N LEU A 90 -16.27 8.99 11.21
CA LEU A 90 -15.85 10.23 11.86
C LEU A 90 -16.88 11.33 11.59
N LYS A 91 -16.83 12.41 12.38
CA LYS A 91 -17.71 13.58 12.18
C LYS A 91 -16.92 14.87 12.28
N LEU A 92 -17.32 15.88 11.51
CA LEU A 92 -16.82 17.23 11.70
C LEU A 92 -17.49 17.85 12.93
N GLY A 93 -16.66 18.39 13.82
CA GLY A 93 -17.03 19.09 15.03
C GLY A 93 -17.05 20.61 14.85
N GLY A 94 -16.72 21.29 15.96
CA GLY A 94 -16.68 22.75 16.04
C GLY A 94 -15.54 23.38 15.24
N ASN A 95 -15.59 24.70 15.13
CA ASN A 95 -14.62 25.50 14.40
C ASN A 95 -13.48 25.92 15.33
N HIS A 96 -12.25 25.82 14.83
CA HIS A 96 -11.02 26.16 15.51
C HIS A 96 -10.17 27.03 14.59
N HIS A 97 -9.40 27.95 15.17
CA HIS A 97 -8.34 28.65 14.47
C HIS A 97 -7.04 27.95 14.82
N ILE A 98 -6.31 27.50 13.80
CA ILE A 98 -5.07 26.74 13.98
C ILE A 98 -3.94 27.32 13.13
N HIS A 99 -2.74 27.24 13.70
CA HIS A 99 -1.51 27.66 13.04
C HIS A 99 -0.87 26.44 12.35
N HIS A 100 -0.69 26.53 11.03
CA HIS A 100 -0.03 25.51 10.23
C HIS A 100 0.98 26.16 9.28
N ALA A 101 2.25 25.72 9.34
CA ALA A 101 3.33 26.20 8.45
C ALA A 101 3.46 27.75 8.35
N GLY A 102 3.26 28.45 9.48
CA GLY A 102 3.34 29.92 9.53
C GLY A 102 2.13 30.66 8.95
N GLN A 103 1.03 29.94 8.69
CA GLN A 103 -0.26 30.50 8.29
C GLN A 103 -1.33 30.13 9.32
N GLU A 104 -2.24 31.06 9.59
CA GLU A 104 -3.41 30.84 10.44
C GLU A 104 -4.66 30.67 9.57
N GLY A 105 -5.55 29.77 9.97
CA GLY A 105 -6.82 29.63 9.27
C GLY A 105 -7.89 28.88 10.05
N PRO A 106 -9.15 29.03 9.61
CA PRO A 106 -10.27 28.28 10.17
C PRO A 106 -10.18 26.80 9.77
N ALA A 107 -10.42 25.94 10.73
CA ALA A 107 -10.47 24.50 10.55
C ALA A 107 -11.54 23.89 11.46
N ARG A 108 -11.99 22.68 11.10
CA ARG A 108 -13.00 21.96 11.87
C ARG A 108 -12.37 20.76 12.56
N ALA A 109 -12.68 20.57 13.84
CA ALA A 109 -12.21 19.40 14.58
C ALA A 109 -12.80 18.13 13.99
N VAL A 110 -12.03 17.05 13.96
CA VAL A 110 -12.52 15.72 13.63
C VAL A 110 -12.87 15.00 14.93
N LEU A 111 -14.12 14.60 15.04
CA LEU A 111 -14.67 13.93 16.21
C LEU A 111 -14.84 12.44 15.94
N VAL A 112 -14.63 11.65 16.99
CA VAL A 112 -14.88 10.21 16.99
C VAL A 112 -16.23 9.93 17.67
N PRO A 113 -17.27 9.54 16.92
CA PRO A 113 -18.54 9.09 17.48
C PRO A 113 -18.35 7.90 18.43
N LYS A 114 -19.22 7.81 19.45
CA LYS A 114 -19.22 6.68 20.40
C LYS A 114 -19.28 5.32 19.70
N ALA A 115 -20.13 5.19 18.67
CA ALA A 115 -20.28 3.94 17.91
C ALA A 115 -18.95 3.48 17.26
N THR A 116 -18.18 4.41 16.70
CA THR A 116 -16.86 4.13 16.09
C THR A 116 -15.84 3.75 17.15
N ARG A 117 -15.86 4.44 18.30
CA ARG A 117 -14.99 4.09 19.43
C ARG A 117 -15.29 2.68 19.93
N ASP A 118 -16.55 2.37 20.19
CA ASP A 118 -16.99 1.06 20.66
C ASP A 118 -16.64 -0.05 19.64
N MET A 119 -16.74 0.25 18.33
CA MET A 119 -16.31 -0.64 17.26
C MET A 119 -14.81 -0.98 17.33
N VAL A 120 -13.95 0.03 17.42
CA VAL A 120 -12.49 -0.17 17.51
C VAL A 120 -12.12 -0.88 18.81
N THR A 121 -12.77 -0.53 19.93
CA THR A 121 -12.59 -1.24 21.20
C THR A 121 -12.93 -2.71 21.07
N ARG A 122 -14.06 -3.06 20.43
CA ARG A 122 -14.43 -4.47 20.18
C ARG A 122 -13.37 -5.20 19.36
N TRP A 123 -12.77 -4.56 18.35
CA TRP A 123 -11.70 -5.17 17.57
C TRP A 123 -10.44 -5.44 18.41
N GLY A 124 -10.11 -4.55 19.34
CA GLY A 124 -9.01 -4.75 20.30
C GLY A 124 -9.19 -5.95 21.22
N HIS A 125 -10.43 -6.40 21.43
CA HIS A 125 -10.74 -7.62 22.19
C HIS A 125 -10.72 -8.90 21.35
N LEU A 126 -10.64 -8.79 20.01
CA LEU A 126 -10.51 -9.96 19.16
C LEU A 126 -9.13 -10.57 19.36
N ARG A 127 -9.06 -11.91 19.29
CA ARG A 127 -7.76 -12.58 19.24
C ARG A 127 -7.02 -12.08 18.00
N PRO A 128 -5.76 -11.64 18.13
CA PRO A 128 -4.95 -11.34 16.96
C PRO A 128 -5.01 -12.54 16.02
N VAL A 129 -5.31 -12.29 14.75
CA VAL A 129 -5.02 -13.29 13.72
C VAL A 129 -3.54 -13.59 13.89
N PRO A 130 -3.13 -14.85 14.14
CA PRO A 130 -1.72 -15.19 14.22
C PRO A 130 -1.08 -14.59 12.98
N ASP A 131 -0.12 -13.69 13.16
CA ASP A 131 0.71 -13.29 12.03
C ASP A 131 1.15 -14.60 11.39
N PRO A 132 1.04 -14.75 10.06
CA PRO A 132 1.52 -15.94 9.40
C PRO A 132 2.92 -16.16 9.95
N ARG A 133 3.09 -17.21 10.77
CA ARG A 133 4.39 -17.59 11.30
C ARG A 133 5.26 -17.54 10.06
N PRO A 134 6.32 -16.68 10.00
CA PRO A 134 7.14 -16.59 8.82
C PRO A 134 7.43 -18.03 8.47
N ALA A 135 6.95 -18.45 7.30
CA ALA A 135 6.97 -19.86 6.95
C ALA A 135 8.38 -20.33 7.28
N PRO A 136 8.56 -21.41 8.07
CA PRO A 136 9.90 -21.89 8.37
C PRO A 136 10.63 -21.88 7.04
N GLU A 137 11.73 -21.11 6.96
CA GLU A 137 12.45 -20.84 5.71
C GLU A 137 12.30 -22.07 4.84
N PRO A 138 11.60 -22.00 3.69
CA PRO A 138 11.23 -23.21 2.97
C PRO A 138 12.52 -24.01 2.82
N LYS A 139 12.60 -25.14 3.54
CA LYS A 139 13.79 -25.98 3.57
C LYS A 139 14.16 -26.15 2.13
N ARG A 140 15.29 -25.55 1.71
CA ARG A 140 15.79 -25.46 0.33
C ARG A 140 15.07 -26.50 -0.49
N ALA A 141 13.98 -26.11 -1.15
CA ALA A 141 13.15 -27.09 -1.81
C ALA A 141 14.04 -27.67 -2.90
N THR A 142 14.58 -28.86 -2.66
CA THR A 142 15.16 -29.73 -3.66
C THR A 142 14.00 -30.22 -4.52
N GLY A 143 13.39 -29.29 -5.24
CA GLY A 143 12.34 -29.49 -6.22
C GLY A 143 12.90 -29.09 -7.56
N GLN A 144 13.24 -30.12 -8.35
CA GLN A 144 13.32 -30.14 -9.81
C GLN A 144 13.61 -28.79 -10.49
N GLY A 145 14.87 -28.60 -10.88
CA GLY A 145 15.38 -27.36 -11.43
C GLY A 145 14.63 -26.89 -12.67
N ALA A 146 13.70 -25.95 -12.49
CA ALA A 146 13.31 -25.03 -13.53
C ALA A 146 14.57 -24.21 -13.90
N SER A 147 14.96 -24.30 -15.17
CA SER A 147 15.98 -23.45 -15.78
C SER A 147 15.25 -22.51 -16.71
N GLY A 148 15.39 -21.21 -16.52
CA GLY A 148 14.63 -20.22 -17.29
C GLY A 148 15.16 -18.80 -17.13
N VAL A 149 14.69 -17.92 -18.02
CA VAL A 149 14.99 -16.48 -18.01
C VAL A 149 14.51 -15.84 -16.72
N ILE A 150 15.29 -14.88 -16.20
CA ILE A 150 14.92 -14.05 -15.06
C ILE A 150 14.49 -12.70 -15.63
N TRP A 151 13.23 -12.35 -15.45
CA TRP A 151 12.69 -11.05 -15.84
C TRP A 151 12.77 -10.10 -14.66
N VAL A 152 13.26 -8.89 -14.91
CA VAL A 152 13.27 -7.80 -13.93
C VAL A 152 12.62 -6.58 -14.56
N ASP A 153 11.43 -6.22 -14.08
CA ASP A 153 10.71 -5.04 -14.57
C ASP A 153 10.94 -3.87 -13.60
N VAL A 154 11.64 -2.84 -14.07
CA VAL A 154 11.94 -1.65 -13.26
C VAL A 154 10.77 -0.68 -13.31
N VAL A 155 9.86 -0.85 -12.35
CA VAL A 155 8.64 -0.03 -12.21
C VAL A 155 8.95 1.46 -12.02
N GLN A 156 9.97 1.79 -11.22
CA GLN A 156 10.45 3.16 -11.02
C GLN A 156 11.89 3.15 -10.49
N PRO A 157 12.64 4.27 -10.54
CA PRO A 157 13.97 4.33 -9.95
C PRO A 157 13.97 3.87 -8.49
N GLY A 158 14.73 2.82 -8.21
CA GLY A 158 14.80 2.21 -6.89
C GLY A 158 13.73 1.16 -6.57
N LYS A 159 12.83 0.81 -7.50
CA LYS A 159 11.85 -0.28 -7.32
C LYS A 159 11.76 -1.15 -8.56
N ALA A 160 11.80 -2.47 -8.39
CA ALA A 160 11.60 -3.41 -9.48
C ALA A 160 10.83 -4.66 -9.03
N LEU A 161 10.18 -5.32 -9.97
CA LEU A 161 9.55 -6.62 -9.82
C LEU A 161 10.42 -7.67 -10.50
N VAL A 162 10.54 -8.85 -9.90
CA VAL A 162 11.28 -9.98 -10.46
C VAL A 162 10.31 -11.12 -10.71
N LEU A 163 10.35 -11.69 -11.90
CA LEU A 163 9.57 -12.86 -12.30
C LEU A 163 10.52 -13.95 -12.79
N LEU A 164 10.38 -15.16 -12.27
CA LEU A 164 11.16 -16.32 -12.70
C LEU A 164 10.35 -17.08 -13.74
N ALA A 165 10.82 -17.12 -14.99
CA ALA A 165 10.08 -17.74 -16.09
C ALA A 165 9.82 -19.23 -15.83
N GLY A 166 8.59 -19.67 -16.09
CA GLY A 166 8.17 -21.05 -15.89
C GLY A 166 7.87 -21.41 -14.42
N THR A 167 7.88 -20.43 -13.51
CA THR A 167 7.43 -20.61 -12.13
C THR A 167 6.40 -19.54 -11.79
N SER A 168 5.60 -19.78 -10.74
CA SER A 168 4.74 -18.76 -10.14
C SER A 168 5.49 -17.97 -9.05
N GLN A 169 6.82 -17.93 -9.11
CA GLN A 169 7.68 -17.36 -8.08
C GLN A 169 8.40 -16.11 -8.59
N GLY A 170 8.55 -15.15 -7.70
CA GLY A 170 9.07 -13.83 -7.97
C GLY A 170 9.33 -13.07 -6.68
N GLY A 171 9.33 -11.75 -6.79
CA GLY A 171 9.44 -10.87 -5.63
C GLY A 171 9.76 -9.43 -5.99
N THR A 172 10.04 -8.65 -4.95
CA THR A 172 10.19 -7.19 -5.06
C THR A 172 11.60 -6.75 -4.69
N VAL A 173 12.10 -5.76 -5.42
CA VAL A 173 13.41 -5.14 -5.18
C VAL A 173 13.21 -3.67 -4.86
N LEU A 174 13.72 -3.22 -3.72
CA LEU A 174 13.54 -1.86 -3.19
C LEU A 174 14.90 -1.23 -2.85
N ARG A 175 15.13 0.03 -3.23
CA ARG A 175 16.36 0.75 -2.90
C ARG A 175 16.32 1.17 -1.43
N GLU A 176 17.31 0.75 -0.66
CA GLU A 176 17.46 1.04 0.76
C GLU A 176 18.94 1.32 1.08
N ALA A 177 19.23 2.47 1.69
CA ALA A 177 20.58 2.87 2.13
C ALA A 177 21.69 2.67 1.07
N GLY A 178 21.40 2.97 -0.20
CA GLY A 178 22.36 2.85 -1.30
C GLY A 178 22.44 1.47 -1.94
N ARG A 179 21.87 0.42 -1.34
CA ARG A 179 21.73 -0.94 -1.88
C ARG A 179 20.28 -1.24 -2.26
N TYR A 180 20.04 -2.43 -2.78
CA TYR A 180 18.70 -2.96 -3.04
C TYR A 180 18.37 -4.04 -2.03
N ARG A 181 17.33 -3.82 -1.22
CA ARG A 181 16.64 -4.84 -0.45
C ARG A 181 15.83 -5.72 -1.39
N VAL A 182 15.93 -7.03 -1.23
CA VAL A 182 15.25 -8.03 -2.05
C VAL A 182 14.30 -8.82 -1.18
N GLU A 183 13.04 -8.86 -1.58
CA GLU A 183 11.96 -9.54 -0.89
C GLU A 183 11.35 -10.60 -1.80
N ASN A 184 10.88 -11.70 -1.23
CA ASN A 184 10.09 -12.70 -1.94
C ASN A 184 8.64 -12.22 -2.13
N ASP A 185 7.79 -13.02 -2.79
CA ASP A 185 6.37 -12.66 -3.05
C ASP A 185 5.53 -12.48 -1.78
N HIS A 186 6.05 -12.94 -0.65
CA HIS A 186 5.39 -12.84 0.66
C HIS A 186 5.96 -11.68 1.50
N GLY A 187 6.82 -10.84 0.94
CA GLY A 187 7.44 -9.71 1.65
C GLY A 187 8.56 -10.10 2.62
N ALA A 188 8.99 -11.37 2.62
CA ALA A 188 10.10 -11.80 3.47
C ALA A 188 11.43 -11.39 2.85
N LEU A 189 12.32 -10.83 3.69
CA LEU A 189 13.65 -10.41 3.28
C LEU A 189 14.48 -11.63 2.81
N VAL A 190 14.89 -11.59 1.55
CA VAL A 190 15.82 -12.56 0.95
C VAL A 190 17.27 -12.10 1.10
N GLY A 191 17.50 -10.79 1.04
CA GLY A 191 18.81 -10.20 1.28
C GLY A 191 19.02 -8.85 0.59
N HIS A 192 20.28 -8.51 0.36
CA HIS A 192 20.66 -7.24 -0.27
C HIS A 192 21.49 -7.45 -1.54
N ALA A 193 21.31 -6.58 -2.53
CA ALA A 193 21.99 -6.61 -3.80
C ALA A 193 22.50 -5.21 -4.19
N SER A 194 23.55 -5.16 -5.01
CA SER A 194 24.12 -3.90 -5.52
C SER A 194 23.43 -3.40 -6.80
N THR A 195 22.75 -4.28 -7.53
CA THR A 195 22.09 -3.98 -8.81
C THR A 195 20.81 -4.81 -8.96
N TYR A 196 19.90 -4.37 -9.83
CA TYR A 196 18.71 -5.13 -10.21
C TYR A 196 19.04 -6.54 -10.74
N ARG A 197 20.11 -6.65 -11.54
CA ARG A 197 20.59 -7.94 -12.05
C ARG A 197 21.07 -8.86 -10.93
N ALA A 198 21.79 -8.31 -9.94
CA ALA A 198 22.21 -9.07 -8.78
C ALA A 198 21.02 -9.47 -7.89
N ALA A 199 20.01 -8.60 -7.77
CA ALA A 199 18.78 -8.89 -7.06
C ALA A 199 17.98 -10.04 -7.67
N GLY A 200 17.76 -10.01 -9.00
CA GLY A 200 17.08 -11.10 -9.71
C GLY A 200 17.79 -12.45 -9.56
N ARG A 201 19.13 -12.45 -9.63
CA ARG A 201 19.95 -13.66 -9.38
C ARG A 201 19.89 -14.13 -7.93
N LEU A 202 19.84 -13.21 -6.96
CA LEU A 202 19.70 -13.55 -5.55
C LEU A 202 18.38 -14.27 -5.30
N LEU A 203 17.30 -13.73 -5.87
CA LEU A 203 15.96 -14.30 -5.76
C LEU A 203 15.82 -15.66 -6.45
N ALA A 204 16.40 -15.80 -7.65
CA ALA A 204 16.46 -17.10 -8.33
C ALA A 204 17.15 -18.18 -7.47
N ARG A 205 18.30 -17.85 -6.86
CA ARG A 205 19.00 -18.78 -5.96
C ARG A 205 18.18 -19.12 -4.72
N TYR A 206 17.46 -18.16 -4.16
CA TYR A 206 16.60 -18.36 -3.00
C TYR A 206 15.53 -19.43 -3.28
N TYR A 207 14.92 -19.38 -4.46
CA TYR A 207 13.92 -20.37 -4.88
C TYR A 207 14.49 -21.68 -5.44
N GLY A 208 15.82 -21.86 -5.44
CA GLY A 208 16.45 -23.03 -6.06
C GLY A 208 16.37 -23.06 -7.59
N HIS A 209 15.92 -21.95 -8.21
CA HIS A 209 15.91 -21.76 -9.65
C HIS A 209 17.34 -21.68 -10.14
N ARG A 210 17.74 -22.60 -11.02
CA ARG A 210 19.07 -22.53 -11.63
C ARG A 210 18.98 -21.49 -12.74
N PRO A 211 19.65 -20.33 -12.63
CA PRO A 211 19.75 -19.44 -13.77
C PRO A 211 20.40 -20.24 -14.89
N GLY A 212 19.66 -20.47 -15.99
CA GLY A 212 20.25 -21.03 -17.19
C GLY A 212 21.37 -20.11 -17.71
N PRO A 213 22.10 -20.51 -18.75
CA PRO A 213 23.06 -19.63 -19.42
C PRO A 213 22.42 -18.37 -20.07
N GLY A 214 21.09 -18.22 -19.98
CA GLY A 214 20.35 -17.08 -20.49
C GLY A 214 20.53 -15.79 -19.67
N PRO A 215 20.33 -14.62 -20.30
CA PRO A 215 20.48 -13.33 -19.63
C PRO A 215 19.40 -13.11 -18.55
N VAL A 216 19.73 -12.31 -17.53
CA VAL A 216 18.70 -11.57 -16.80
C VAL A 216 18.22 -10.49 -17.76
N GLU A 217 16.95 -10.56 -18.12
CA GLU A 217 16.30 -9.58 -18.98
C GLU A 217 15.71 -8.50 -18.08
N ILE A 218 16.13 -7.26 -18.31
CA ILE A 218 15.65 -6.10 -17.55
C ILE A 218 14.75 -5.33 -18.51
N GLU A 219 13.45 -5.42 -18.31
CA GLU A 219 12.50 -4.59 -19.05
C GLU A 219 12.39 -3.23 -18.34
N HIS A 220 12.41 -2.17 -19.14
CA HIS A 220 12.46 -0.75 -18.78
C HIS A 220 13.78 -0.23 -18.18
N GLU A 221 14.66 0.29 -19.04
CA GLU A 221 15.67 1.27 -18.64
C GLU A 221 15.03 2.66 -18.73
N HIS A 222 14.53 3.21 -17.62
CA HIS A 222 14.21 4.64 -17.55
C HIS A 222 15.50 5.46 -17.72
N ARG A 223 15.93 5.67 -18.97
CA ARG A 223 16.80 6.79 -19.33
C ARG A 223 15.98 8.05 -19.10
N ALA A 224 16.08 8.60 -17.90
CA ALA A 224 15.78 10.00 -17.68
C ALA A 224 16.66 10.80 -18.64
N ARG A 225 16.09 11.26 -19.76
CA ARG A 225 16.74 12.27 -20.59
C ARG A 225 16.93 13.49 -19.69
N PRO A 226 18.15 14.05 -19.56
CA PRO A 226 18.31 15.34 -18.93
C PRO A 226 17.50 16.35 -19.75
N ARG A 227 16.61 17.08 -19.09
CA ARG A 227 15.95 18.24 -19.68
C ARG A 227 17.04 19.26 -20.02
N ARG A 228 17.21 19.52 -21.31
CA ARG A 228 17.76 20.78 -21.83
C ARG A 228 16.59 21.59 -22.36
#